data_AF-A0A644TDP6-F1
#
_entry.id   AF-A0A644TDP6-F1
#
_cell.length_a   1.000
_cell.length_b   1.000
_cell.length_c   1.000
_cell.angle_alpha   90.00
_cell.angle_beta   90.00
_cell.angle_gamma   90.00
#
_symmetry.space_group_name_H-M   'P 1'
#
loop_
_entity.id
_entity.type
_entity.pdbx_description
1 polymer ?
#
loop_
_entity_poly.entity_id
_entity_poly.type
_entity_poly.pdbx_seq_one_letter_code
_entity_poly.pdbx_strand_id
1 'polypeptide(L)' 'MQNKLRVLRAIHNLTQEELADKLGITRQTVIAIERGKYSPSLELAFKIASLFKAPIEEIFTYNTEQERQ' A
#
# COMPACT_ATOMS: atom_id res chain seq x y z
N MET A 1 -5.71 -7.60 5.08
CA MET A 1 -5.63 -6.12 5.23
C MET A 1 -6.25 -5.45 4.00
N GLN A 2 -7.22 -4.55 4.18
CA GLN A 2 -7.73 -3.72 3.08
C GLN A 2 -6.80 -2.51 2.88
N ASN A 3 -6.70 -1.98 1.66
CA ASN A 3 -5.87 -0.80 1.40
C ASN A 3 -6.39 0.04 0.23
N LYS A 4 -5.99 1.31 0.20
CA LYS A 4 -6.32 2.28 -0.86
C LYS A 4 -5.14 2.57 -1.78
N LEU A 5 -4.08 1.76 -1.75
CA LEU A 5 -2.84 2.02 -2.48
C LEU A 5 -3.09 2.19 -3.99
N ARG A 6 -3.96 1.36 -4.57
CA ARG A 6 -4.34 1.46 -5.98
C ARG A 6 -5.04 2.78 -6.31
N VAL A 7 -5.89 3.27 -5.42
CA VAL A 7 -6.63 4.53 -5.60
C VAL A 7 -5.66 5.70 -5.54
N LEU A 8 -4.81 5.74 -4.51
CA LEU A 8 -3.78 6.78 -4.36
C LEU A 8 -2.83 6.80 -5.54
N ARG A 9 -2.37 5.63 -5.98
CA ARG A 9 -1.53 5.52 -7.17
C ARG A 9 -2.21 6.11 -8.42
N ALA A 10 -3.49 5.81 -8.63
CA ALA A 10 -4.26 6.34 -9.76
C ALA A 10 -4.47 7.86 -9.69
N ILE A 11 -4.78 8.40 -8.50
CA ILE A 11 -4.93 9.85 -8.27
C ILE A 11 -3.63 10.60 -8.63
N HIS A 12 -2.48 9.98 -8.37
CA HIS A 12 -1.16 10.54 -8.67
C HIS A 12 -0.66 10.20 -10.09
N ASN A 13 -1.49 9.58 -10.95
CA ASN A 13 -1.12 9.15 -12.31
C ASN A 13 0.15 8.28 -12.37
N LEU A 14 0.38 7.44 -11.36
CA LEU A 14 1.53 6.54 -11.32
C LEU A 14 1.17 5.17 -11.88
N THR A 15 2.08 4.60 -12.67
CA THR A 15 2.10 3.17 -12.95
C THR A 15 2.59 2.38 -11.73
N GLN A 16 2.36 1.06 -11.73
CA GLN A 16 2.86 0.20 -10.65
C GLN A 16 4.39 0.16 -10.60
N GLU A 17 5.05 0.28 -11.77
CA GLU A 17 6.52 0.33 -11.87
C GLU A 17 7.05 1.62 -11.24
N GLU A 18 6.52 2.78 -11.61
CA GLU A 18 6.96 4.06 -11.05
C GLU A 18 6.73 4.16 -9.55
N LEU A 19 5.63 3.57 -9.03
CA LEU A 19 5.42 3.49 -7.58
C LEU A 19 6.46 2.57 -6.92
N ALA A 20 6.81 1.45 -7.56
CA ALA A 20 7.80 0.53 -7.05
C ALA A 20 9.19 1.19 -6.98
N ASP A 21 9.58 1.90 -8.04
CA ASP A 21 10.83 2.67 -8.10
C ASP A 21 10.90 3.72 -6.99
N LYS A 22 9.83 4.49 -6.79
CA LYS A 22 9.74 5.51 -5.74
C LYS A 22 9.86 4.93 -4.33
N LEU A 23 9.42 3.70 -4.13
CA LEU A 23 9.43 3.01 -2.83
C LEU A 23 10.68 2.11 -2.65
N GLY A 24 11.49 1.92 -3.69
CA GLY A 24 12.64 1.03 -3.68
C GLY A 24 12.24 -0.44 -3.50
N ILE A 25 11.13 -0.85 -4.09
CA ILE A 25 10.60 -2.23 -4.04
C ILE A 25 10.34 -2.76 -5.45
N THR A 26 9.99 -4.04 -5.57
CA THR A 26 9.62 -4.61 -6.87
C THR A 26 8.18 -4.26 -7.26
N ARG A 27 7.89 -4.18 -8.56
CA ARG A 27 6.52 -4.04 -9.05
C ARG A 27 5.59 -5.17 -8.55
N GLN A 28 6.10 -6.38 -8.41
CA GLN A 28 5.34 -7.51 -7.85
C GLN A 28 4.91 -7.25 -6.41
N THR A 29 5.76 -6.60 -5.60
CA THR A 29 5.42 -6.17 -4.24
C THR A 29 4.25 -5.18 -4.27
N VAL A 30 4.28 -4.17 -5.15
CA VAL A 30 3.16 -3.24 -5.33
C VAL A 30 1.87 -3.97 -5.69
N ILE A 31 1.91 -4.89 -6.66
CA ILE A 31 0.74 -5.70 -7.07
C ILE A 31 0.20 -6.52 -5.90
N ALA A 32 1.07 -7.15 -5.12
CA ALA A 32 0.68 -7.97 -3.98
C ALA A 32 0.00 -7.14 -2.88
N ILE A 33 0.51 -5.93 -2.61
CA ILE A 33 -0.12 -4.98 -1.67
C ILE A 33 -1.48 -4.54 -2.21
N GLU A 34 -1.57 -4.06 -3.45
CA GLU A 34 -2.84 -3.59 -4.04
C GLU A 34 -3.94 -4.66 -4.05
N ARG A 35 -3.55 -5.94 -4.17
CA ARG A 35 -4.47 -7.09 -4.11
C ARG A 35 -4.78 -7.56 -2.69
N GLY A 36 -4.19 -6.94 -1.66
CA GLY A 36 -4.33 -7.35 -0.26
C GLY A 36 -3.69 -8.70 0.07
N LYS A 37 -2.86 -9.24 -0.83
CA LYS A 37 -2.17 -10.54 -0.66
C LYS A 37 -0.89 -10.43 0.17
N TYR A 38 -0.39 -9.21 0.36
CA TYR A 38 0.80 -8.92 1.14
C TYR A 38 0.52 -7.73 2.06
N SER A 39 0.78 -7.91 3.35
CA SER A 39 0.82 -6.81 4.30
C SER A 39 2.23 -6.21 4.27
N PRO A 40 2.40 -4.91 3.99
CA PRO A 40 3.71 -4.28 4.01
C PRO A 40 4.31 -4.33 5.43
N SER A 41 5.63 -4.31 5.52
CA SER A 41 6.31 -4.02 6.79
C SER A 41 5.95 -2.62 7.28
N LEU A 42 6.13 -2.37 8.58
CA LEU A 42 5.89 -1.05 9.16
C LEU A 42 6.70 0.06 8.46
N GLU A 43 7.97 -0.22 8.15
CA GLU A 43 8.83 0.71 7.41
C GLU A 43 8.26 1.05 6.02
N LEU A 44 7.80 0.04 5.27
CA LEU A 44 7.21 0.25 3.96
C LEU A 44 5.87 1.01 4.07
N ALA A 45 5.06 0.74 5.09
CA ALA A 45 3.84 1.50 5.36
C ALA A 45 4.14 2.98 5.61
N PHE A 46 5.18 3.31 6.39
CA PHE A 46 5.61 4.69 6.60
C PHE A 46 6.15 5.36 5.32
N LYS A 47 6.91 4.62 4.50
CA LYS A 47 7.38 5.13 3.18
C LYS A 47 6.19 5.49 2.28
N ILE A 48 5.19 4.61 2.22
CA ILE A 48 3.97 4.83 1.44
C ILE A 48 3.19 6.04 1.99
N ALA A 49 2.99 6.11 3.30
CA ALA A 49 2.34 7.25 3.97
C ALA A 49 3.03 8.58 3.66
N SER A 50 4.37 8.59 3.72
CA SER A 50 5.19 9.76 3.43
C SER A 50 5.09 10.18 1.97
N LEU A 51 5.12 9.22 1.04
CA LEU A 51 5.02 9.47 -0.40
C LEU A 51 3.69 10.15 -0.77
N PHE A 52 2.58 9.66 -0.19
CA PHE A 52 1.24 10.18 -0.46
C PHE A 52 0.80 11.30 0.48
N LYS A 53 1.64 11.68 1.45
CA LYS A 53 1.32 12.69 2.48
C LYS A 53 0.00 12.40 3.18
N ALA A 54 -0.25 11.13 3.50
CA ALA A 54 -1.46 10.67 4.16
C ALA A 54 -1.08 9.76 5.35
N PRO A 55 -1.85 9.78 6.45
CA PRO A 55 -1.61 8.89 7.58
C PRO A 55 -1.81 7.41 7.18
N ILE A 56 -1.11 6.50 7.88
CA ILE A 56 -1.12 5.06 7.56
C ILE A 56 -2.56 4.51 7.58
N GLU A 57 -3.37 4.96 8.52
CA GLU A 57 -4.75 4.53 8.78
C GLU A 57 -5.71 4.93 7.63
N GLU A 58 -5.39 5.98 6.88
CA GLU A 58 -6.16 6.35 5.68
C GLU A 58 -5.86 5.44 4.48
N ILE A 59 -4.64 4.88 4.45
CA ILE A 59 -4.13 4.04 3.36
C ILE A 59 -4.43 2.57 3.61
N PHE A 60 -4.30 2.12 4.85
CA PHE A 60 -4.35 0.72 5.25
C PHE A 60 -5.36 0.52 6.37
N THR A 61 -6.23 -0.48 6.22
CA THR A 61 -7.24 -0.83 7.21
C THR A 61 -7.06 -2.29 7.61
N TYR A 62 -6.78 -2.50 8.89
CA TYR A 62 -6.73 -3.83 9.49
C TYR A 62 -8.09 -4.16 10.08
N ASN A 63 -8.77 -5.18 9.53
CA ASN A 63 -10.04 -5.62 10.08
C ASN A 63 -9.79 -6.80 11.03
N THR A 64 -9.83 -6.54 12.33
CA THR A 64 -9.60 -7.53 13.41
C THR A 64 -10.73 -8.55 13.55
N GLU A 65 -11.83 -8.39 12.81
CA GLU A 65 -12.97 -9.32 12.87
C GLU A 65 -12.80 -10.57 12.01
N GLN A 66 -11.84 -10.59 11.07
CA GLN A 66 -11.64 -11.73 10.15
C GLN A 66 -10.82 -12.88 10.75
N GLU A 67 -10.22 -12.70 11.92
CA GLU A 67 -9.38 -13.72 12.59
C GLU A 67 -10.15 -14.55 13.64
N ARG A 68 -11.44 -14.23 13.88
CA ARG A 68 -12.30 -14.93 14.85
C ARG A 68 -13.28 -15.93 14.22
N GLN A 69 -13.03 -16.41 13.00
CA GLN A 69 -13.80 -17.47 12.36
C GLN A 69 -12.94 -18.69 12.11
#